data_AF-A0A961MS73-F1
#
_entry.id   AF-A0A961MS73-F1
#
_cell.length_a   1.000
_cell.length_b   1.000
_cell.length_c   1.000
_cell.angle_alpha   90.00
_cell.angle_beta   90.00
_cell.angle_gamma   90.00
#
_symmetry.space_group_name_H-M   'P 1'
#
loop_
_entity.id
_entity.type
_entity.pdbx_description
1 polymer ?
#
loop_
_entity_poly.entity_id
_entity_poly.type
_entity_poly.pdbx_seq_one_letter_code
_entity_poly.pdbx_strand_id
1 'polypeptide(L)'
;RIALVSDDIGKFTRAEFPAGTSFHPREDMDAVQRALRDVPGVTVLIYEQTCATEKRRRRKRGTMDDPKRFAVINPAVCEGCGDCSVESNCLSVEPLETEFGRKRKINLSTCNKDFSCLNGFCPSFVTVEGAVRRKKTGAEVDLPALLAGCVPPSLPDLTEPFDLLVTGVGGTGVVTVGALVTMAAHLEGKGSSVLDFTGFAQKFGTVLSFIRLGARPEAIHQVRIDHGAADAVIGCDIVVSSAPKASVLYRRGTKVVLNRAEMPTGDLVLHRDAQLKVAQRESVIAGAVGEGNLWGMDANALAEHFLGDSVFANVMMLGFAWQKGLVPVSEAALKQAILLNAVAVDRNGQAFDLGRVMAANPDALRLPDAAPPKLVLDDLIARRMAFLTDYQNAAYATRFRATLDRFRAALPASLAEDLTMIAAKSLFKLMAIKDEYEVARLHTQTGFADTLAQEFEPGFTVTYHMAPPVLSRKTDARGRPLKRAFGPWMTPALGLLARLRGVRGTMLDPFSYMVERKGEKALL
;
A
#
# COMPACT_ATOMS: atom_id res chain seq x y z
N ARG A 1 37.88 -12.53 11.98
CA ARG A 1 37.12 -13.20 10.87
C ARG A 1 36.39 -12.15 10.06
N ILE A 2 36.39 -12.25 8.72
CA ILE A 2 35.65 -11.35 7.82
C ILE A 2 34.56 -12.15 7.10
N ALA A 3 33.33 -11.64 7.10
CA ALA A 3 32.23 -12.20 6.34
C ALA A 3 31.59 -11.12 5.47
N LEU A 4 31.48 -11.40 4.16
CA LEU A 4 30.73 -10.60 3.20
C LEU A 4 29.36 -11.25 3.00
N VAL A 5 28.31 -10.45 3.15
CA VAL A 5 26.93 -10.83 2.89
C VAL A 5 26.37 -9.89 1.81
N SER A 6 25.76 -10.47 0.77
CA SER A 6 25.19 -9.73 -0.37
C SER A 6 23.90 -10.38 -0.87
N ASP A 7 23.02 -9.58 -1.47
CA ASP A 7 21.84 -10.08 -2.20
C ASP A 7 22.21 -10.74 -3.54
N ASP A 8 23.35 -10.35 -4.10
CA ASP A 8 24.01 -11.00 -5.23
C ASP A 8 25.47 -11.23 -4.85
N ILE A 9 25.75 -12.36 -4.19
CA ILE A 9 27.09 -12.69 -3.73
C ILE A 9 28.01 -13.15 -4.89
N GLY A 10 27.41 -13.60 -6.01
CA GLY A 10 28.12 -14.14 -7.16
C GLY A 10 28.89 -13.08 -7.96
N LYS A 11 28.53 -11.80 -7.84
CA LYS A 11 29.22 -10.68 -8.51
C LYS A 11 30.61 -10.38 -7.96
N PHE A 12 30.98 -10.93 -6.80
CA PHE A 12 32.26 -10.65 -6.16
C PHE A 12 33.31 -11.72 -6.47
N THR A 13 34.48 -11.28 -6.91
CA THR A 13 35.63 -12.17 -7.13
C THR A 13 36.36 -12.40 -5.82
N ARG A 14 36.45 -13.66 -5.36
CA ARG A 14 37.07 -13.98 -4.06
C ARG A 14 38.53 -13.49 -3.91
N ALA A 15 39.25 -13.38 -5.02
CA ALA A 15 40.64 -12.92 -5.05
C ALA A 15 40.82 -11.42 -4.74
N GLU A 16 39.77 -10.61 -4.85
CA GLU A 16 39.80 -9.17 -4.54
C GLU A 16 39.74 -8.88 -3.04
N PHE A 17 39.49 -9.92 -2.22
CA PHE A 17 39.30 -9.80 -0.78
C PHE A 17 40.45 -10.47 -0.01
N PRO A 18 40.75 -10.00 1.22
CA PRO A 18 41.76 -10.64 2.07
C PRO A 18 41.51 -12.13 2.27
N ALA A 19 42.60 -12.90 2.38
CA ALA A 19 42.54 -14.33 2.63
C ALA A 19 41.72 -14.63 3.90
N GLY A 20 40.84 -15.64 3.82
CA GLY A 20 39.93 -16.02 4.91
C GLY A 20 38.61 -15.24 4.95
N THR A 21 38.34 -14.37 3.98
CA THR A 21 37.00 -13.77 3.81
C THR A 21 35.99 -14.83 3.39
N SER A 22 34.91 -14.94 4.16
CA SER A 22 33.79 -15.84 3.84
C SER A 22 32.68 -15.10 3.10
N PHE A 23 32.03 -15.76 2.14
CA PHE A 23 31.05 -15.17 1.23
C PHE A 23 29.73 -15.88 1.43
N HIS A 24 28.68 -15.13 1.77
CA HIS A 24 27.38 -15.70 2.11
C HIS A 24 26.25 -14.97 1.37
N PRO A 25 25.22 -15.70 0.90
CA PRO A 25 23.99 -15.08 0.42
C PRO A 25 23.26 -14.37 1.58
N ARG A 26 22.40 -13.41 1.24
CA ARG A 26 21.61 -12.63 2.21
C ARG A 26 20.79 -13.49 3.19
N GLU A 27 20.30 -14.65 2.76
CA GLU A 27 19.50 -15.56 3.59
C GLU A 27 20.26 -16.12 4.80
N ASP A 28 21.59 -16.17 4.73
CA ASP A 28 22.44 -16.68 5.82
C ASP A 28 22.81 -15.59 6.83
N MET A 29 22.31 -14.36 6.69
CA MET A 29 22.71 -13.21 7.51
C MET A 29 22.61 -13.49 9.02
N ASP A 30 21.49 -14.01 9.50
CA ASP A 30 21.30 -14.28 10.94
C ASP A 30 22.26 -15.37 11.44
N ALA A 31 22.46 -16.43 10.65
CA ALA A 31 23.40 -17.50 10.97
C ALA A 31 24.86 -16.97 11.01
N VAL A 32 25.23 -16.12 10.06
CA VAL A 32 26.54 -15.46 10.02
C VAL A 32 26.72 -14.55 11.22
N GLN A 33 25.72 -13.74 11.58
CA GLN A 33 25.78 -12.86 12.76
C GLN A 33 25.99 -13.64 14.05
N ARG A 34 25.26 -14.74 14.25
CA ARG A 34 25.44 -15.65 15.39
C ARG A 34 26.84 -16.27 15.39
N ALA A 35 27.29 -16.76 14.23
CA ALA A 35 28.61 -17.37 14.11
C ALA A 35 29.76 -16.38 14.30
N LEU A 36 29.59 -15.08 13.99
CA LEU A 36 30.60 -14.05 14.26
C LEU A 36 30.64 -13.67 15.74
N ARG A 37 29.48 -13.58 16.41
CA ARG A 37 29.37 -13.30 17.85
C ARG A 37 30.19 -14.28 18.70
N ASP A 38 30.22 -15.55 18.29
CA ASP A 38 30.85 -16.62 19.06
C ASP A 38 32.37 -16.76 18.77
N VAL A 39 32.93 -15.95 17.86
CA VAL A 39 34.38 -15.95 17.54
C VAL A 39 35.12 -14.98 18.47
N PRO A 40 36.12 -15.43 19.23
CA PRO A 40 36.95 -14.54 20.07
C PRO A 40 37.70 -13.49 19.24
N GLY A 41 37.81 -12.27 19.78
CA GLY A 41 38.53 -11.16 19.15
C GLY A 41 37.66 -10.32 18.23
N VAL A 42 38.28 -9.69 17.22
CA VAL A 42 37.57 -8.77 16.31
C VAL A 42 37.02 -9.51 15.09
N THR A 43 35.72 -9.36 14.87
CA THR A 43 35.02 -9.83 13.66
C THR A 43 34.49 -8.68 12.84
N VAL A 44 34.47 -8.85 11.52
CA VAL A 44 33.94 -7.86 10.57
C VAL A 44 32.83 -8.50 9.74
N LEU A 45 31.66 -7.87 9.74
CA LEU A 45 30.55 -8.19 8.84
C LEU A 45 30.41 -7.05 7.84
N ILE A 46 30.63 -7.35 6.57
CA ILE A 46 30.40 -6.43 5.46
C ILE A 46 29.05 -6.82 4.86
N TYR A 47 28.07 -5.92 4.96
CA TYR A 47 26.79 -6.08 4.28
C TYR A 47 26.71 -5.12 3.10
N GLU A 48 26.65 -5.68 1.90
CA GLU A 48 26.43 -4.90 0.69
C GLU A 48 25.03 -5.16 0.15
N GLN A 49 24.27 -4.08 0.01
CA GLN A 49 22.97 -4.12 -0.63
C GLN A 49 22.68 -2.74 -1.22
N THR A 50 22.27 -2.69 -2.49
CA THR A 50 21.74 -1.46 -3.07
C THR A 50 20.40 -1.13 -2.41
N CYS A 51 20.27 0.05 -1.82
CA CYS A 51 19.02 0.45 -1.17
C CYS A 51 17.86 0.48 -2.18
N ALA A 52 16.66 0.18 -1.70
CA ALA A 52 15.49 0.02 -2.58
C ALA A 52 15.12 1.30 -3.35
N THR A 53 15.39 2.49 -2.78
CA THR A 53 15.18 3.77 -3.48
C THR A 53 16.12 3.91 -4.68
N GLU A 54 17.41 3.56 -4.51
CA GLU A 54 18.38 3.60 -5.59
C GLU A 54 18.12 2.51 -6.64
N LYS A 55 17.69 1.31 -6.25
CA LYS A 55 17.25 0.28 -7.23
C LYS A 55 16.14 0.83 -8.14
N ARG A 56 15.12 1.49 -7.56
CA ARG A 56 14.03 2.13 -8.34
C ARG A 56 14.56 3.23 -9.25
N ARG A 57 15.43 4.11 -8.74
CA ARG A 57 16.02 5.20 -9.52
C ARG A 57 16.85 4.67 -10.70
N ARG A 58 17.70 3.66 -10.45
CA ARG A 58 18.54 3.04 -11.47
C ARG A 58 17.71 2.35 -12.55
N ARG A 59 16.67 1.60 -12.18
CA ARG A 59 15.72 0.98 -13.12
C ARG A 59 14.98 2.01 -13.97
N LYS A 60 14.47 3.09 -13.37
CA LYS A 60 13.86 4.19 -14.13
C LYS A 60 14.82 4.85 -15.12
N ARG A 61 16.12 4.89 -14.79
CA ARG A 61 17.18 5.41 -15.66
C ARG A 61 17.73 4.38 -16.65
N GLY A 62 17.24 3.14 -16.65
CA GLY A 62 17.77 2.05 -17.48
C GLY A 62 19.19 1.58 -17.10
N THR A 63 19.68 1.93 -15.91
CA THR A 63 21.03 1.59 -15.41
C THR A 63 21.05 0.35 -14.52
N MET A 64 19.89 -0.31 -14.37
CA MET A 64 19.74 -1.57 -13.65
C MET A 64 18.57 -2.32 -14.30
N ASP A 65 18.71 -3.65 -14.41
CA ASP A 65 17.65 -4.49 -14.97
C ASP A 65 16.36 -4.38 -14.14
N ASP A 66 15.23 -4.25 -14.85
CA ASP A 66 13.91 -4.25 -14.25
C ASP A 66 13.21 -5.58 -14.55
N PRO A 67 13.21 -6.54 -13.60
CA PRO A 67 12.71 -7.87 -13.87
C PRO A 67 11.22 -7.82 -14.21
N LYS A 68 10.82 -8.52 -15.28
CA LYS A 68 9.41 -8.72 -15.68
C LYS A 68 8.72 -9.74 -14.78
N ARG A 69 8.82 -9.52 -13.47
CA ARG A 69 8.36 -10.39 -12.40
C ARG A 69 7.61 -9.57 -11.37
N PHE A 70 6.41 -10.00 -11.01
CA PHE A 70 5.54 -9.30 -10.06
C PHE A 70 5.04 -10.26 -8.99
N ALA A 71 5.24 -9.93 -7.71
CA ALA A 71 4.61 -10.66 -6.62
C ALA A 71 3.17 -10.17 -6.45
N VAL A 72 2.22 -11.11 -6.43
CA VAL A 72 0.80 -10.84 -6.25
C VAL A 72 0.27 -11.72 -5.14
N ILE A 73 -0.64 -11.18 -4.34
CA ILE A 73 -1.32 -11.90 -3.27
C ILE A 73 -2.74 -12.17 -3.72
N ASN A 74 -3.17 -13.43 -3.68
CA ASN A 74 -4.57 -13.78 -3.80
C ASN A 74 -5.29 -13.42 -2.49
N PRO A 75 -6.15 -12.38 -2.47
CA PRO A 75 -6.79 -11.93 -1.24
C PRO A 75 -7.78 -12.95 -0.68
N ALA A 76 -8.34 -13.82 -1.54
CA ALA A 76 -9.23 -14.88 -1.11
C ALA A 76 -8.47 -15.90 -0.25
N VAL A 77 -7.19 -16.19 -0.55
CA VAL A 77 -6.31 -17.08 0.24
C VAL A 77 -5.64 -16.37 1.42
N CYS A 78 -5.40 -15.06 1.34
CA CYS A 78 -4.74 -14.32 2.41
C CYS A 78 -5.55 -14.35 3.73
N GLU A 79 -4.88 -14.50 4.88
CA GLU A 79 -5.49 -14.34 6.22
C GLU A 79 -5.10 -13.03 6.90
N GLY A 80 -4.37 -12.16 6.20
CA GLY A 80 -3.95 -10.88 6.77
C GLY A 80 -2.87 -11.01 7.85
N CYS A 81 -2.30 -12.19 8.10
CA CYS A 81 -1.43 -12.54 9.24
C CYS A 81 -0.20 -11.65 9.43
N GLY A 82 0.26 -10.95 8.39
CA GLY A 82 1.37 -9.99 8.48
C GLY A 82 2.77 -10.62 8.38
N ASP A 83 2.89 -11.95 8.24
CA ASP A 83 4.19 -12.61 8.14
C ASP A 83 5.01 -12.10 6.94
N CYS A 84 4.36 -11.81 5.81
CA CYS A 84 5.03 -11.17 4.68
C CYS A 84 5.59 -9.78 4.98
N SER A 85 4.95 -9.00 5.87
CA SER A 85 5.45 -7.71 6.35
C SER A 85 6.63 -7.89 7.30
N VAL A 86 6.57 -8.87 8.20
CA VAL A 86 7.66 -9.21 9.13
C VAL A 86 8.92 -9.63 8.37
N GLU A 87 8.78 -10.49 7.35
CA GLU A 87 9.93 -11.00 6.59
C GLU A 87 10.56 -9.96 5.65
N SER A 88 9.77 -8.99 5.19
CA SER A 88 10.23 -8.06 4.15
C SER A 88 10.48 -6.65 4.63
N ASN A 89 9.93 -6.28 5.80
CA ASN A 89 9.82 -4.90 6.26
C ASN A 89 9.31 -3.95 5.14
N CYS A 90 8.41 -4.45 4.28
CA CYS A 90 8.09 -3.80 3.01
C CYS A 90 6.78 -3.01 3.09
N LEU A 91 6.89 -1.72 2.81
CA LEU A 91 5.77 -0.78 2.77
C LEU A 91 4.88 -0.95 1.53
N SER A 92 5.34 -1.68 0.51
CA SER A 92 4.49 -2.06 -0.63
C SER A 92 3.56 -3.24 -0.31
N VAL A 93 3.64 -3.82 0.89
CA VAL A 93 2.64 -4.79 1.39
C VAL A 93 1.55 -4.00 2.11
N GLU A 94 0.48 -3.71 1.39
CA GLU A 94 -0.59 -2.84 1.87
C GLU A 94 -1.75 -3.64 2.45
N PRO A 95 -2.51 -3.08 3.40
CA PRO A 95 -3.79 -3.65 3.78
C PRO A 95 -4.77 -3.62 2.61
N LEU A 96 -5.66 -4.61 2.56
CA LEU A 96 -6.80 -4.63 1.65
C LEU A 96 -8.04 -5.04 2.46
N GLU A 97 -8.99 -4.13 2.61
CA GLU A 97 -10.27 -4.46 3.24
C GLU A 97 -11.13 -5.28 2.28
N THR A 98 -11.67 -6.38 2.77
CA THR A 98 -12.56 -7.27 2.01
C THR A 98 -13.77 -7.63 2.87
N GLU A 99 -14.81 -8.18 2.26
CA GLU A 99 -15.95 -8.70 3.03
C GLU A 99 -15.55 -9.81 4.03
N PHE A 100 -14.43 -10.50 3.79
CA PHE A 100 -13.88 -11.56 4.66
C PHE A 100 -12.87 -11.03 5.68
N GLY A 101 -12.88 -9.71 5.90
CA GLY A 101 -11.96 -8.99 6.77
C GLY A 101 -10.69 -8.53 6.07
N ARG A 102 -9.77 -7.96 6.85
CA ARG A 102 -8.54 -7.36 6.36
C ARG A 102 -7.56 -8.40 5.79
N LYS A 103 -7.09 -8.14 4.58
CA LYS A 103 -6.15 -8.94 3.79
C LYS A 103 -4.91 -8.11 3.47
N ARG A 104 -3.98 -8.68 2.71
CA ARG A 104 -2.81 -7.98 2.19
C ARG A 104 -2.84 -7.96 0.67
N LYS A 105 -2.33 -6.88 0.08
CA LYS A 105 -2.06 -6.76 -1.35
C LYS A 105 -0.64 -6.22 -1.56
N ILE A 106 -0.06 -6.48 -2.73
CA ILE A 106 1.19 -5.84 -3.12
C ILE A 106 0.84 -4.63 -3.98
N ASN A 107 1.33 -3.45 -3.59
CA ASN A 107 1.29 -2.29 -4.45
C ASN A 107 2.35 -2.43 -5.56
N LEU A 108 1.88 -2.76 -6.76
CA LEU A 108 2.74 -3.01 -7.91
C LEU A 108 3.42 -1.75 -8.45
N SER A 109 2.91 -0.55 -8.13
CA SER A 109 3.49 0.73 -8.55
C SER A 109 4.65 1.16 -7.65
N THR A 110 4.61 0.80 -6.35
CA THR A 110 5.67 1.13 -5.39
C THR A 110 6.62 -0.03 -5.10
N CYS A 111 6.29 -1.24 -5.55
CA CYS A 111 7.09 -2.44 -5.33
C CYS A 111 8.51 -2.29 -5.89
N ASN A 112 9.52 -2.56 -5.05
CA ASN A 112 10.93 -2.51 -5.45
C ASN A 112 11.45 -3.84 -6.00
N LYS A 113 10.58 -4.84 -6.23
CA LYS A 113 10.91 -6.16 -6.78
C LYS A 113 12.12 -6.81 -6.08
N ASP A 114 12.17 -6.71 -4.75
CA ASP A 114 13.14 -7.39 -3.88
C ASP A 114 12.67 -8.79 -3.47
N PHE A 115 11.36 -9.05 -3.58
CA PHE A 115 10.69 -10.33 -3.36
C PHE A 115 10.89 -10.99 -1.99
N SER A 116 11.54 -10.33 -1.02
CA SER A 116 11.66 -10.83 0.36
C SER A 116 10.31 -11.16 1.01
N CYS A 117 9.22 -10.54 0.58
CA CYS A 117 7.86 -10.87 1.05
C CYS A 117 7.44 -12.32 0.73
N LEU A 118 8.06 -12.96 -0.27
CA LEU A 118 7.83 -14.35 -0.61
C LEU A 118 8.37 -15.32 0.45
N ASN A 119 9.32 -14.88 1.28
CA ASN A 119 9.86 -15.68 2.39
C ASN A 119 8.84 -15.91 3.52
N GLY A 120 7.76 -15.12 3.54
CA GLY A 120 6.63 -15.37 4.45
C GLY A 120 5.99 -16.72 4.19
N PHE A 121 5.68 -17.44 5.25
CA PHE A 121 4.97 -18.71 5.25
C PHE A 121 3.48 -18.49 4.93
N CYS A 122 3.22 -18.17 3.66
CA CYS A 122 1.90 -17.81 3.18
C CYS A 122 1.64 -18.39 1.78
N PRO A 123 0.60 -19.23 1.61
CA PRO A 123 0.28 -19.86 0.32
C PRO A 123 -0.50 -18.93 -0.62
N SER A 124 -0.80 -17.69 -0.21
CA SER A 124 -1.53 -16.73 -1.05
C SER A 124 -0.66 -16.09 -2.14
N PHE A 125 0.67 -16.24 -2.05
CA PHE A 125 1.58 -15.60 -2.99
C PHE A 125 1.69 -16.37 -4.30
N VAL A 126 1.60 -15.63 -5.39
CA VAL A 126 2.06 -16.05 -6.70
C VAL A 126 3.06 -15.01 -7.22
N THR A 127 3.98 -15.44 -8.08
CA THR A 127 4.71 -14.52 -8.96
C THR A 127 4.20 -14.67 -10.38
N VAL A 128 4.01 -13.52 -11.02
CA VAL A 128 3.64 -13.40 -12.42
C VAL A 128 4.92 -13.10 -13.19
N GLU A 129 5.40 -14.08 -13.96
CA GLU A 129 6.67 -14.05 -14.69
C GLU A 129 6.44 -13.68 -16.16
N GLY A 130 7.36 -12.92 -16.75
CA GLY A 130 7.29 -12.46 -18.14
C GLY A 130 6.23 -11.38 -18.39
N ALA A 131 5.60 -10.85 -17.34
CA ALA A 131 4.44 -9.98 -17.48
C ALA A 131 4.81 -8.53 -17.81
N VAL A 132 3.87 -7.86 -18.49
CA VAL A 132 3.81 -6.41 -18.64
C VAL A 132 2.52 -5.95 -17.97
N ARG A 133 2.59 -4.94 -17.09
CA ARG A 133 1.37 -4.37 -16.50
C ARG A 133 0.58 -3.67 -17.59
N ARG A 134 -0.72 -3.94 -17.64
CA ARG A 134 -1.61 -3.17 -18.53
C ARG A 134 -1.52 -1.71 -18.15
N LYS A 135 -1.37 -0.86 -19.16
CA LYS A 135 -1.63 0.56 -18.98
C LYS A 135 -3.12 0.69 -18.74
N LYS A 136 -3.51 1.08 -17.53
CA LYS A 136 -4.87 1.58 -17.29
C LYS A 136 -4.95 2.88 -18.08
N THR A 137 -5.54 2.83 -19.28
CA THR A 137 -6.13 4.03 -19.87
C THR A 137 -7.15 4.48 -18.85
N GLY A 138 -6.96 5.67 -18.27
CA GLY A 138 -7.89 6.18 -17.27
C GLY A 138 -9.32 6.14 -17.81
N ALA A 139 -10.32 6.18 -16.93
CA ALA A 139 -11.68 6.47 -17.38
C ALA A 139 -11.62 7.67 -18.33
N GLU A 140 -12.11 7.50 -19.56
CA GLU A 140 -12.10 8.58 -20.56
C GLU A 140 -13.01 9.68 -20.05
N VAL A 141 -12.38 10.75 -19.54
CA VAL A 141 -13.05 11.96 -19.10
C VAL A 141 -12.71 13.05 -20.10
N ASP A 142 -13.72 13.77 -20.58
CA ASP A 142 -13.53 15.00 -21.36
C ASP A 142 -13.04 16.12 -20.44
N LEU A 143 -11.75 16.05 -20.11
CA LEU A 143 -11.08 16.98 -19.22
C LEU A 143 -11.17 18.44 -19.72
N PRO A 144 -11.00 18.75 -21.01
CA PRO A 144 -11.26 20.10 -21.54
C PRO A 144 -12.67 20.62 -21.22
N ALA A 145 -13.71 19.81 -21.43
CA ALA A 145 -15.08 20.22 -21.13
C ALA A 145 -15.30 20.48 -19.62
N LEU A 146 -14.74 19.64 -18.75
CA LEU A 146 -14.84 19.84 -17.30
C LEU A 146 -14.07 21.08 -16.83
N LEU A 147 -12.90 21.35 -17.41
CA LEU A 147 -12.10 22.55 -17.10
C LEU A 147 -12.81 23.83 -17.53
N ALA A 148 -13.58 23.82 -18.61
CA ALA A 148 -14.36 24.98 -19.04
C ALA A 148 -15.38 25.43 -17.98
N GLY A 149 -15.85 24.51 -17.13
CA GLY A 149 -16.71 24.82 -15.98
C GLY A 149 -15.98 25.28 -14.72
N CYS A 150 -14.64 25.28 -14.69
CA CYS A 150 -13.85 25.65 -13.52
C CYS A 150 -13.55 27.16 -13.50
N VAL A 151 -14.20 27.90 -12.61
CA VAL A 151 -13.92 29.33 -12.40
C VAL A 151 -12.53 29.51 -11.76
N PRO A 152 -11.63 30.36 -12.29
CA PRO A 152 -10.35 30.63 -11.65
C PRO A 152 -10.52 31.17 -10.22
N PRO A 153 -9.68 30.72 -9.27
CA PRO A 153 -9.76 31.16 -7.88
C PRO A 153 -9.24 32.60 -7.71
N SER A 154 -9.71 33.27 -6.67
CA SER A 154 -9.03 34.47 -6.17
C SER A 154 -7.76 34.04 -5.42
N LEU A 155 -6.61 34.53 -5.87
CA LEU A 155 -5.31 34.23 -5.28
C LEU A 155 -4.97 35.26 -4.19
N PRO A 156 -4.23 34.87 -3.13
CA PRO A 156 -3.70 35.82 -2.15
C PRO A 156 -2.83 36.89 -2.82
N ASP A 157 -2.97 38.15 -2.40
CA ASP A 157 -2.32 39.32 -3.02
C ASP A 157 -0.83 39.50 -2.65
N LEU A 158 -0.32 38.71 -1.69
CA LEU A 158 1.05 38.77 -1.17
C LEU A 158 1.44 40.15 -0.60
N THR A 159 0.47 40.91 -0.09
CA THR A 159 0.72 42.13 0.71
C THR A 159 1.62 41.82 1.92
N GLU A 160 1.36 40.70 2.57
CA GLU A 160 2.24 40.05 3.52
C GLU A 160 2.80 38.74 2.93
N PRO A 161 3.99 38.27 3.37
CA PRO A 161 4.49 36.98 2.95
C PRO A 161 3.53 35.85 3.32
N PHE A 162 3.28 34.96 2.38
CA PHE A 162 2.37 33.82 2.52
C PHE A 162 3.14 32.55 2.87
N ASP A 163 2.74 31.90 3.95
CA ASP A 163 3.38 30.69 4.50
C ASP A 163 2.59 29.43 4.10
N LEU A 164 3.12 28.71 3.10
CA LEU A 164 2.57 27.46 2.57
C LEU A 164 3.37 26.25 3.08
N LEU A 165 2.71 25.36 3.81
CA LEU A 165 3.29 24.10 4.24
C LEU A 165 2.88 22.97 3.30
N VAL A 166 3.83 22.14 2.87
CA VAL A 166 3.53 20.86 2.22
C VAL A 166 3.98 19.73 3.13
N THR A 167 3.06 18.84 3.47
CA THR A 167 3.30 17.73 4.39
C THR A 167 3.12 16.42 3.67
N GLY A 168 3.98 15.45 3.95
CA GLY A 168 3.73 14.10 3.48
C GLY A 168 4.86 13.14 3.74
N VAL A 169 4.75 11.99 3.10
CA VAL A 169 5.65 10.87 3.34
C VAL A 169 6.84 10.91 2.37
N GLY A 170 8.04 10.62 2.88
CA GLY A 170 9.27 10.68 2.09
C GLY A 170 9.26 9.74 0.88
N GLY A 171 9.62 10.29 -0.28
CA GLY A 171 9.67 9.56 -1.56
C GLY A 171 8.36 9.58 -2.37
N THR A 172 7.32 10.29 -1.92
CA THR A 172 6.04 10.42 -2.65
C THR A 172 5.95 11.65 -3.55
N GLY A 173 6.89 12.61 -3.44
CA GLY A 173 6.92 13.82 -4.26
C GLY A 173 6.59 15.13 -3.51
N VAL A 174 6.64 15.14 -2.17
CA VAL A 174 6.44 16.36 -1.35
C VAL A 174 7.40 17.48 -1.75
N VAL A 175 8.70 17.17 -1.86
CA VAL A 175 9.74 18.12 -2.30
C VAL A 175 9.49 18.62 -3.73
N THR A 176 8.93 17.77 -4.59
CA THR A 176 8.59 18.15 -5.97
C THR A 176 7.49 19.21 -5.99
N VAL A 177 6.47 19.10 -5.15
CA VAL A 177 5.43 20.14 -5.03
C VAL A 177 6.06 21.47 -4.60
N GLY A 178 6.96 21.45 -3.61
CA GLY A 178 7.70 22.65 -3.18
C GLY A 178 8.49 23.29 -4.33
N ALA A 179 9.27 22.50 -5.05
CA ALA A 179 10.05 22.96 -6.18
C ALA A 179 9.17 23.55 -7.31
N LEU A 180 8.02 22.94 -7.61
CA LEU A 180 7.08 23.44 -8.62
C LEU A 180 6.51 24.81 -8.23
N VAL A 181 6.11 24.99 -6.97
CA VAL A 181 5.58 26.26 -6.47
C VAL A 181 6.64 27.35 -6.47
N THR A 182 7.86 27.06 -5.98
CA THR A 182 8.93 28.07 -5.95
C THR A 182 9.44 28.42 -7.34
N MET A 183 9.49 27.47 -8.27
CA MET A 183 9.84 27.74 -9.67
C MET A 183 8.75 28.60 -10.32
N ALA A 184 7.47 28.30 -10.11
CA ALA A 184 6.37 29.14 -10.60
C ALA A 184 6.46 30.57 -10.06
N ALA A 185 6.75 30.74 -8.77
CA ALA A 185 6.96 32.06 -8.16
C ALA A 185 8.17 32.79 -8.78
N HIS A 186 9.26 32.07 -9.03
CA HIS A 186 10.45 32.62 -9.68
C HIS A 186 10.17 33.10 -11.11
N LEU A 187 9.39 32.34 -11.89
CA LEU A 187 8.96 32.73 -13.24
C LEU A 187 8.12 34.02 -13.25
N GLU A 188 7.44 34.33 -12.15
CA GLU A 188 6.65 35.55 -11.97
C GLU A 188 7.44 36.72 -11.36
N GLY A 189 8.73 36.53 -11.07
CA GLY A 189 9.55 37.54 -10.39
C GLY A 189 9.22 37.76 -8.91
N LYS A 190 8.44 36.85 -8.29
CA LYS A 190 8.09 36.89 -6.87
C LYS A 190 9.24 36.44 -5.99
N GLY A 191 9.22 36.86 -4.73
CA GLY A 191 10.09 36.29 -3.71
C GLY A 191 9.62 34.90 -3.32
N SER A 192 10.53 33.93 -3.31
CA SER A 192 10.22 32.57 -2.86
C SER A 192 11.38 31.95 -2.10
N SER A 193 11.05 31.08 -1.15
CA SER A 193 12.01 30.25 -0.45
C SER A 193 11.38 28.90 -0.13
N VAL A 194 12.21 27.86 -0.16
CA VAL A 194 11.81 26.50 0.20
C VAL A 194 12.83 25.88 1.15
N LEU A 195 12.34 25.27 2.23
CA LEU A 195 13.13 24.50 3.17
C LEU A 195 12.50 23.13 3.37
N ASP A 196 13.21 22.10 2.94
CA ASP A 196 12.76 20.72 3.07
C ASP A 196 13.38 20.05 4.30
N PHE A 197 12.53 19.67 5.24
CA PHE A 197 12.89 18.75 6.31
C PHE A 197 12.53 17.33 5.89
N THR A 198 13.56 16.56 5.55
CA THR A 198 13.41 15.11 5.32
C THR A 198 13.84 14.37 6.59
N GLY A 199 12.93 13.59 7.19
CA GLY A 199 13.32 12.74 8.33
C GLY A 199 14.37 11.71 7.90
N PHE A 200 15.31 11.36 8.78
CA PHE A 200 16.37 10.36 8.55
C PHE A 200 15.85 8.91 8.37
N ALA A 201 14.55 8.70 8.20
CA ALA A 201 13.98 7.38 7.99
C ALA A 201 14.41 6.85 6.61
N GLN A 202 14.87 5.59 6.58
CA GLN A 202 15.35 4.92 5.37
C GLN A 202 14.33 4.96 4.22
N LYS A 203 13.02 5.01 4.53
CA LYS A 203 11.88 5.11 3.61
C LYS A 203 10.61 5.56 4.36
N PHE A 204 9.75 6.36 3.71
CA PHE A 204 8.45 6.81 4.25
C PHE A 204 8.51 7.59 5.59
N GLY A 205 9.60 8.33 5.82
CA GLY A 205 9.68 9.26 6.94
C GLY A 205 8.79 10.49 6.76
N THR A 206 8.55 11.21 7.85
CA THR A 206 7.92 12.54 7.82
C THR A 206 8.76 13.48 6.94
N VAL A 207 8.13 14.09 5.94
CA VAL A 207 8.70 15.18 5.15
C VAL A 207 7.80 16.40 5.29
N LEU A 208 8.43 17.54 5.60
CA LEU A 208 7.79 18.85 5.64
C LEU A 208 8.55 19.78 4.69
N SER A 209 7.86 20.39 3.75
CA SER A 209 8.39 21.44 2.88
C SER A 209 7.78 22.76 3.31
N PHE A 210 8.62 23.66 3.81
CA PHE A 210 8.25 25.01 4.21
C PHE A 210 8.44 25.92 3.01
N ILE A 211 7.36 26.49 2.47
CA ILE A 211 7.40 27.38 1.31
C ILE A 211 6.93 28.75 1.76
N ARG A 212 7.77 29.76 1.59
CA ARG A 212 7.40 31.15 1.85
C ARG A 212 7.38 31.92 0.54
N LEU A 213 6.31 32.67 0.32
CA LEU A 213 6.08 33.43 -0.91
C LEU A 213 5.86 34.89 -0.56
N GLY A 214 6.40 35.81 -1.35
CA GLY A 214 6.24 37.25 -1.15
C GLY A 214 6.20 37.96 -2.49
N ALA A 215 5.65 39.18 -2.51
CA ALA A 215 5.52 39.94 -3.75
C ALA A 215 6.86 40.16 -4.48
N ARG A 216 7.98 40.17 -3.74
CA ARG A 216 9.34 40.40 -4.25
C ARG A 216 10.39 39.72 -3.36
N PRO A 217 11.58 39.38 -3.89
CA PRO A 217 12.62 38.63 -3.15
C PRO A 217 13.01 39.25 -1.81
N GLU A 218 13.03 40.57 -1.71
CA GLU A 218 13.46 41.28 -0.48
C GLU A 218 12.45 41.13 0.67
N ALA A 219 11.22 40.68 0.39
CA ALA A 219 10.20 40.43 1.41
C ALA A 219 10.42 39.11 2.17
N ILE A 220 11.40 38.30 1.75
CA ILE A 220 11.69 37.00 2.36
C ILE A 220 12.87 37.12 3.32
N HIS A 221 12.58 37.22 4.62
CA HIS A 221 13.60 37.34 5.67
C HIS A 221 13.87 36.03 6.43
N GLN A 222 12.89 35.13 6.46
CA GLN A 222 12.96 33.83 7.13
C GLN A 222 12.44 32.73 6.20
N VAL A 223 12.98 31.54 6.38
CA VAL A 223 12.75 30.39 5.49
C VAL A 223 11.81 29.36 6.15
N ARG A 224 11.76 29.34 7.49
CA ARG A 224 10.95 28.41 8.26
C ARG A 224 9.63 29.07 8.67
N ILE A 225 8.53 28.32 8.57
CA ILE A 225 7.22 28.73 9.09
C ILE A 225 7.23 28.55 10.60
N ASP A 226 6.79 29.57 11.32
CA ASP A 226 6.74 29.57 12.78
C ASP A 226 5.46 28.87 13.31
N HIS A 227 5.41 28.67 14.62
CA HIS A 227 4.26 28.12 15.31
C HIS A 227 2.98 28.92 15.04
N GLY A 228 1.92 28.22 14.61
CA GLY A 228 0.66 28.84 14.25
C GLY A 228 0.72 29.82 13.07
N ALA A 229 1.78 29.84 12.27
CA ALA A 229 1.96 30.82 11.19
C ALA A 229 1.52 30.33 9.80
N ALA A 230 1.15 29.05 9.63
CA ALA A 230 0.78 28.54 8.32
C ALA A 230 -0.53 29.17 7.82
N ASP A 231 -0.50 29.80 6.64
CA ASP A 231 -1.69 30.30 5.96
C ASP A 231 -2.41 29.18 5.22
N ALA A 232 -1.63 28.29 4.61
CA ALA A 232 -2.14 27.13 3.89
C ALA A 232 -1.31 25.88 4.08
N VAL A 233 -1.96 24.73 3.93
CA VAL A 233 -1.33 23.40 4.00
C VAL A 233 -1.80 22.53 2.83
N ILE A 234 -0.84 21.99 2.09
CA ILE A 234 -1.06 20.89 1.15
C ILE A 234 -0.64 19.59 1.84
N GLY A 235 -1.63 18.92 2.43
CA GLY A 235 -1.47 17.64 3.09
C GLY A 235 -1.45 16.48 2.13
N CYS A 236 -0.28 16.11 1.61
CA CYS A 236 -0.11 14.95 0.73
C CYS A 236 -0.33 13.60 1.44
N ASP A 237 -0.37 13.57 2.78
CA ASP A 237 -0.71 12.40 3.59
C ASP A 237 -1.32 12.82 4.94
N ILE A 238 -2.33 12.07 5.40
CA ILE A 238 -3.05 12.32 6.65
C ILE A 238 -2.21 12.14 7.92
N VAL A 239 -1.28 11.18 7.92
CA VAL A 239 -0.48 10.83 9.11
C VAL A 239 0.51 11.93 9.41
N VAL A 240 1.25 12.39 8.40
CA VAL A 240 2.23 13.47 8.54
C VAL A 240 1.53 14.80 8.79
N SER A 241 0.40 15.06 8.14
CA SER A 241 -0.37 16.30 8.34
C SER A 241 -0.99 16.41 9.74
N SER A 242 -1.24 15.28 10.41
CA SER A 242 -1.73 15.27 11.80
C SER A 242 -0.61 15.09 12.83
N ALA A 243 0.64 14.92 12.40
CA ALA A 243 1.76 14.75 13.31
C ALA A 243 2.09 16.07 14.03
N PRO A 244 2.56 16.03 15.30
CA PRO A 244 2.89 17.23 16.07
C PRO A 244 3.84 18.21 15.35
N LYS A 245 4.78 17.69 14.56
CA LYS A 245 5.72 18.53 13.79
C LYS A 245 5.04 19.39 12.72
N ALA A 246 3.89 18.96 12.23
CA ALA A 246 3.09 19.71 11.26
C ALA A 246 2.00 20.51 11.98
N SER A 247 1.22 19.88 12.86
CA SER A 247 0.03 20.49 13.46
C SER A 247 0.33 21.69 14.36
N VAL A 248 1.54 21.78 14.91
CA VAL A 248 1.96 22.94 15.71
C VAL A 248 2.11 24.24 14.88
N LEU A 249 2.12 24.13 13.56
CA LEU A 249 2.19 25.26 12.62
C LEU A 249 0.79 25.79 12.25
N TYR A 250 -0.27 25.07 12.63
CA TYR A 250 -1.63 25.41 12.26
C TYR A 250 -2.22 26.40 13.24
N ARG A 251 -3.11 27.26 12.73
CA ARG A 251 -3.96 28.14 13.53
C ARG A 251 -5.40 28.05 13.03
N ARG A 252 -6.33 28.58 13.81
CA ARG A 252 -7.69 28.82 13.32
C ARG A 252 -7.61 29.74 12.09
N GLY A 253 -8.28 29.34 11.01
CA GLY A 253 -8.22 30.05 9.72
C GLY A 253 -7.15 29.54 8.74
N THR A 254 -6.24 28.64 9.14
CA THR A 254 -5.33 27.99 8.18
C THR A 254 -6.14 27.17 7.18
N LYS A 255 -5.92 27.36 5.87
CA LYS A 255 -6.61 26.60 4.82
C LYS A 255 -5.88 25.29 4.53
N VAL A 256 -6.58 24.17 4.54
CA VAL A 256 -5.95 22.85 4.39
C VAL A 256 -6.63 22.05 3.29
N VAL A 257 -5.82 21.50 2.39
CA VAL A 257 -6.26 20.44 1.47
C VAL A 257 -5.56 19.15 1.86
N LEU A 258 -6.31 18.06 2.01
CA LEU A 258 -5.83 16.84 2.65
C LEU A 258 -6.06 15.60 1.80
N ASN A 259 -5.00 14.82 1.60
CA ASN A 259 -5.09 13.51 1.00
C ASN A 259 -5.58 12.49 2.03
N ARG A 260 -6.74 11.91 1.78
CA ARG A 260 -7.40 10.91 2.63
C ARG A 260 -6.92 9.48 2.39
N ALA A 261 -6.03 9.28 1.42
CA ALA A 261 -5.45 7.99 1.12
C ALA A 261 -4.77 7.36 2.35
N GLU A 262 -5.08 6.09 2.63
CA GLU A 262 -4.39 5.32 3.67
C GLU A 262 -3.00 4.88 3.20
N MET A 263 -2.00 5.73 3.41
CA MET A 263 -0.62 5.40 3.04
C MET A 263 0.05 4.46 4.07
N PRO A 264 0.79 3.43 3.62
CA PRO A 264 1.55 2.57 4.50
C PRO A 264 2.58 3.35 5.32
N THR A 265 2.55 3.19 6.64
CA THR A 265 3.56 3.73 7.56
C THR A 265 4.42 2.60 8.13
N GLY A 266 5.57 2.95 8.75
CA GLY A 266 6.38 1.97 9.47
C GLY A 266 5.59 1.18 10.52
N ASP A 267 4.65 1.83 11.19
CA ASP A 267 3.78 1.18 12.19
C ASP A 267 2.90 0.10 11.57
N LEU A 268 2.41 0.27 10.33
CA LEU A 268 1.65 -0.78 9.64
C LEU A 268 2.48 -2.02 9.31
N VAL A 269 3.80 -1.87 9.21
CA VAL A 269 4.73 -2.97 8.96
C VAL A 269 5.02 -3.73 10.25
N LEU A 270 5.21 -3.01 11.36
CA LEU A 270 5.47 -3.58 12.68
C LEU A 270 4.21 -4.15 13.35
N HIS A 271 3.06 -3.54 13.09
CA HIS A 271 1.79 -3.85 13.73
C HIS A 271 0.72 -4.16 12.68
N ARG A 272 0.48 -5.47 12.49
CA ARG A 272 -0.50 -6.00 11.54
C ARG A 272 -1.86 -5.31 11.61
N ASP A 273 -2.37 -5.09 12.82
CA ASP A 273 -3.73 -4.58 13.06
C ASP A 273 -3.77 -3.06 13.24
N ALA A 274 -2.66 -2.35 13.03
CA ALA A 274 -2.63 -0.89 13.12
C ALA A 274 -3.60 -0.25 12.13
N GLN A 275 -4.31 0.77 12.61
CA GLN A 275 -5.24 1.59 11.86
C GLN A 275 -4.75 3.02 11.84
N LEU A 276 -4.84 3.67 10.68
CA LEU A 276 -4.46 5.08 10.55
C LEU A 276 -5.49 6.02 11.18
N LYS A 277 -6.73 5.54 11.37
CA LYS A 277 -7.85 6.32 11.91
C LYS A 277 -8.03 7.63 11.15
N VAL A 278 -8.10 7.56 9.82
CA VAL A 278 -8.15 8.72 8.91
C VAL A 278 -9.20 9.73 9.34
N ALA A 279 -10.45 9.28 9.55
CA ALA A 279 -11.55 10.14 9.98
C ALA A 279 -11.29 10.86 11.32
N GLN A 280 -10.66 10.19 12.29
CA GLN A 280 -10.30 10.81 13.57
C GLN A 280 -9.21 11.86 13.38
N ARG A 281 -8.17 11.56 12.58
CA ARG A 281 -7.09 12.52 12.28
C ARG A 281 -7.60 13.74 11.52
N GLU A 282 -8.50 13.52 10.57
CA GLU A 282 -9.15 14.59 9.81
C GLU A 282 -9.99 15.48 10.74
N SER A 283 -10.79 14.89 11.63
CA SER A 283 -11.55 15.62 12.65
C SER A 283 -10.66 16.46 13.58
N VAL A 284 -9.50 15.93 13.98
CA VAL A 284 -8.53 16.69 14.80
C VAL A 284 -7.96 17.89 14.03
N ILE A 285 -7.61 17.71 12.75
CA ILE A 285 -7.15 18.82 11.89
C ILE A 285 -8.27 19.85 11.72
N ALA A 286 -9.50 19.41 11.43
CA ALA A 286 -10.67 20.27 11.28
C ALA A 286 -10.94 21.09 12.55
N GLY A 287 -10.78 20.50 13.74
CA GLY A 287 -10.91 21.20 15.01
C GLY A 287 -9.84 22.28 15.21
N ALA A 288 -8.60 22.04 14.75
CA ALA A 288 -7.49 22.99 14.88
C ALA A 288 -7.63 24.19 13.91
N VAL A 289 -8.05 23.94 12.66
CA VAL A 289 -8.10 24.98 11.62
C VAL A 289 -9.47 25.60 11.41
N GLY A 290 -10.54 24.93 11.87
CA GLY A 290 -11.93 25.24 11.60
C GLY A 290 -12.48 24.40 10.44
N GLU A 291 -13.66 23.79 10.61
CA GLU A 291 -14.25 22.85 9.65
C GLU A 291 -14.40 23.42 8.23
N GLY A 292 -14.76 24.70 8.11
CA GLY A 292 -14.90 25.38 6.82
C GLY A 292 -13.59 25.64 6.06
N ASN A 293 -12.44 25.38 6.69
CA ASN A 293 -11.12 25.58 6.10
C ASN A 293 -10.43 24.27 5.71
N LEU A 294 -11.12 23.13 5.83
CA LEU A 294 -10.57 21.81 5.50
C LEU A 294 -11.33 21.18 4.32
N TRP A 295 -10.58 20.78 3.30
CA TRP A 295 -11.07 19.99 2.19
C TRP A 295 -10.21 18.74 2.03
N GLY A 296 -10.79 17.65 1.52
CA GLY A 296 -10.02 16.43 1.31
C GLY A 296 -10.55 15.54 0.19
N MET A 297 -9.64 14.74 -0.37
CA MET A 297 -9.90 13.76 -1.42
C MET A 297 -8.97 12.55 -1.26
N ASP A 298 -9.36 11.40 -1.81
CA ASP A 298 -8.41 10.28 -1.97
C ASP A 298 -7.63 10.47 -3.28
N ALA A 299 -6.57 11.27 -3.22
CA ALA A 299 -5.77 11.62 -4.40
C ALA A 299 -5.05 10.40 -5.00
N ASN A 300 -4.74 9.39 -4.17
CA ASN A 300 -4.10 8.17 -4.64
C ASN A 300 -5.05 7.35 -5.49
N ALA A 301 -6.26 7.10 -4.99
CA ALA A 301 -7.27 6.35 -5.73
C ALA A 301 -7.67 7.07 -7.03
N LEU A 302 -7.82 8.40 -6.99
CA LEU A 302 -8.08 9.21 -8.19
C LEU A 302 -6.93 9.12 -9.21
N ALA A 303 -5.67 9.27 -8.78
CA ALA A 303 -4.52 9.17 -9.67
C ALA A 303 -4.35 7.76 -10.26
N GLU A 304 -4.59 6.70 -9.48
CA GLU A 304 -4.58 5.33 -9.99
C GLU A 304 -5.70 5.09 -11.01
N HIS A 305 -6.90 5.61 -10.76
CA HIS A 305 -8.06 5.41 -11.62
C HIS A 305 -7.95 6.17 -12.94
N PHE A 306 -7.59 7.47 -12.90
CA PHE A 306 -7.56 8.33 -14.09
C PHE A 306 -6.20 8.39 -14.79
N LEU A 307 -5.09 8.14 -14.09
CA LEU A 307 -3.74 8.26 -14.65
C LEU A 307 -2.96 6.95 -14.64
N GLY A 308 -3.48 5.90 -13.99
CA GLY A 308 -2.88 4.57 -13.93
C GLY A 308 -1.77 4.40 -12.88
N ASP A 309 -1.40 5.46 -12.15
CA ASP A 309 -0.37 5.41 -11.12
C ASP A 309 -0.58 6.49 -10.04
N SER A 310 -0.55 6.08 -8.78
CA SER A 310 -0.58 6.95 -7.58
C SER A 310 0.54 8.01 -7.52
N VAL A 311 1.62 7.86 -8.28
CA VAL A 311 2.75 8.83 -8.29
C VAL A 311 2.32 10.26 -8.65
N PHE A 312 1.20 10.40 -9.37
CA PHE A 312 0.65 11.70 -9.77
C PHE A 312 -0.23 12.37 -8.69
N ALA A 313 -0.50 11.68 -7.57
CA ALA A 313 -1.39 12.15 -6.51
C ALA A 313 -0.97 13.52 -5.93
N ASN A 314 0.32 13.75 -5.70
CA ASN A 314 0.79 15.01 -5.11
C ASN A 314 0.65 16.21 -6.06
N VAL A 315 0.77 16.00 -7.37
CA VAL A 315 0.52 17.05 -8.38
C VAL A 315 -0.98 17.30 -8.52
N MET A 316 -1.81 16.26 -8.39
CA MET A 316 -3.26 16.40 -8.28
C MET A 316 -3.66 17.19 -7.02
N MET A 317 -3.03 16.93 -5.88
CA MET A 317 -3.20 17.73 -4.65
C MET A 317 -2.83 19.20 -4.87
N LEU A 318 -1.75 19.48 -5.61
CA LEU A 318 -1.34 20.85 -5.97
C LEU A 318 -2.41 21.55 -6.83
N GLY A 319 -2.98 20.87 -7.81
CA GLY A 319 -4.09 21.40 -8.63
C GLY A 319 -5.34 21.71 -7.81
N PHE A 320 -5.70 20.80 -6.89
CA PHE A 320 -6.80 21.00 -5.96
C PHE A 320 -6.54 22.21 -5.05
N ALA A 321 -5.33 22.31 -4.47
CA ALA A 321 -4.92 23.43 -3.63
C ALA A 321 -5.01 24.77 -4.35
N TRP A 322 -4.50 24.80 -5.60
CA TRP A 322 -4.54 25.99 -6.43
C TRP A 322 -5.99 26.43 -6.66
N GLN A 323 -6.87 25.51 -7.06
CA GLN A 323 -8.28 25.79 -7.31
C GLN A 323 -9.06 26.25 -6.06
N LYS A 324 -8.58 25.93 -4.85
CA LYS A 324 -9.11 26.45 -3.58
C LYS A 324 -8.46 27.78 -3.14
N GLY A 325 -7.53 28.32 -3.92
CA GLY A 325 -6.86 29.60 -3.66
C GLY A 325 -5.75 29.52 -2.60
N LEU A 326 -5.11 28.36 -2.42
CA LEU A 326 -4.05 28.16 -1.41
C LEU A 326 -2.63 28.44 -1.92
N VAL A 327 -2.47 28.64 -3.23
CA VAL A 327 -1.15 28.74 -3.87
C VAL A 327 -1.07 30.08 -4.62
N PRO A 328 -0.34 31.10 -4.10
CA PRO A 328 -0.36 32.47 -4.62
C PRO A 328 0.55 32.65 -5.85
N VAL A 329 0.41 31.79 -6.85
CA VAL A 329 1.04 31.88 -8.18
C VAL A 329 0.01 31.53 -9.26
N SER A 330 0.21 32.00 -10.48
CA SER A 330 -0.72 31.73 -11.59
C SER A 330 -0.69 30.27 -12.04
N GLU A 331 -1.80 29.84 -12.64
CA GLU A 331 -1.87 28.55 -13.33
C GLU A 331 -0.79 28.41 -14.41
N ALA A 332 -0.60 29.46 -15.21
CA ALA A 332 0.36 29.46 -16.29
C ALA A 332 1.80 29.22 -15.79
N ALA A 333 2.19 29.87 -14.68
CA ALA A 333 3.49 29.66 -14.07
C ALA A 333 3.65 28.24 -13.51
N LEU A 334 2.60 27.67 -12.90
CA LEU A 334 2.63 26.27 -12.43
C LEU A 334 2.75 25.27 -13.59
N LYS A 335 2.01 25.48 -14.68
CA LYS A 335 2.12 24.64 -15.89
C LYS A 335 3.51 24.75 -16.53
N GLN A 336 4.08 25.96 -16.56
CA GLN A 336 5.44 26.17 -17.04
C GLN A 336 6.48 25.51 -16.13
N ALA A 337 6.31 25.55 -14.81
CA ALA A 337 7.17 24.84 -13.88
C ALA A 337 7.11 23.31 -14.08
N ILE A 338 5.92 22.76 -14.35
CA ILE A 338 5.76 21.34 -14.69
C ILE A 338 6.50 20.99 -15.99
N LEU A 339 6.41 21.85 -17.01
CA LEU A 339 7.14 21.69 -18.27
C LEU A 339 8.65 21.70 -18.05
N LEU A 340 9.17 22.68 -17.30
CA LEU A 340 10.61 22.82 -17.01
C LEU A 340 11.16 21.66 -16.17
N ASN A 341 10.33 21.05 -15.31
CA ASN A 341 10.73 19.86 -14.57
C ASN A 341 10.97 18.63 -15.48
N ALA A 342 10.47 18.65 -16.73
CA ALA A 342 10.78 17.70 -17.81
C ALA A 342 10.51 16.21 -17.51
N VAL A 343 9.69 15.90 -16.51
CA VAL A 343 9.32 14.53 -16.12
C VAL A 343 7.83 14.32 -16.37
N ALA A 344 7.49 13.39 -17.27
CA ALA A 344 6.11 13.00 -17.58
C ALA A 344 5.16 14.21 -17.72
N VAL A 345 5.60 15.22 -18.49
CA VAL A 345 5.00 16.56 -18.54
C VAL A 345 3.49 16.50 -18.77
N ASP A 346 3.04 15.79 -19.79
CA ASP A 346 1.61 15.70 -20.13
C ASP A 346 0.78 15.08 -19.00
N ARG A 347 1.28 14.01 -18.39
CA ARG A 347 0.59 13.31 -17.29
C ARG A 347 0.54 14.15 -16.01
N ASN A 348 1.61 14.88 -15.69
CA ASN A 348 1.62 15.81 -14.56
C ASN A 348 0.71 17.02 -14.84
N GLY A 349 0.67 17.50 -16.09
CA GLY A 349 -0.27 18.52 -16.52
C GLY A 349 -1.72 18.08 -16.33
N GLN A 350 -2.08 16.87 -16.78
CA GLN A 350 -3.39 16.26 -16.57
C GLN A 350 -3.71 16.04 -15.08
N ALA A 351 -2.73 15.61 -14.28
CA ALA A 351 -2.92 15.42 -12.84
C ALA A 351 -3.30 16.72 -12.14
N PHE A 352 -2.60 17.81 -12.46
CA PHE A 352 -2.91 19.14 -11.96
C PHE A 352 -4.34 19.56 -12.34
N ASP A 353 -4.75 19.35 -13.59
CA ASP A 353 -6.08 19.70 -14.06
C ASP A 353 -7.20 18.87 -13.42
N LEU A 354 -7.00 17.56 -13.25
CA LEU A 354 -7.93 16.70 -12.53
C LEU A 354 -8.09 17.16 -11.07
N GLY A 355 -7.01 17.60 -10.44
CA GLY A 355 -7.04 18.19 -9.11
C GLY A 355 -7.94 19.42 -9.04
N ARG A 356 -7.86 20.31 -10.05
CA ARG A 356 -8.72 21.48 -10.16
C ARG A 356 -10.18 21.09 -10.34
N VAL A 357 -10.46 20.19 -11.28
CA VAL A 357 -11.82 19.69 -11.51
C VAL A 357 -12.39 19.09 -10.22
N MET A 358 -11.63 18.28 -9.49
CA MET A 358 -12.07 17.69 -8.22
C MET A 358 -12.40 18.75 -7.16
N ALA A 359 -11.69 19.88 -7.13
CA ALA A 359 -11.97 20.97 -6.20
C ALA A 359 -13.21 21.80 -6.59
N ALA A 360 -13.52 21.91 -7.89
CA ALA A 360 -14.64 22.68 -8.42
C ALA A 360 -15.94 21.86 -8.52
N ASN A 361 -15.83 20.62 -8.98
CA ASN A 361 -16.93 19.68 -9.18
C ASN A 361 -16.50 18.25 -8.75
N PRO A 362 -16.57 17.92 -7.45
CA PRO A 362 -16.22 16.59 -6.95
C PRO A 362 -17.02 15.45 -7.59
N ASP A 363 -18.26 15.74 -7.98
CA ASP A 363 -19.19 14.75 -8.53
C ASP A 363 -18.81 14.30 -9.94
N ALA A 364 -18.06 15.11 -10.69
CA ALA A 364 -17.58 14.78 -12.03
C ALA A 364 -16.47 13.72 -12.03
N LEU A 365 -15.75 13.56 -10.93
CA LEU A 365 -14.63 12.62 -10.79
C LEU A 365 -14.91 11.54 -9.73
N ARG A 366 -16.17 11.10 -9.64
CA ARG A 366 -16.56 10.04 -8.70
C ARG A 366 -15.80 8.75 -8.98
N LEU A 367 -15.12 8.26 -7.94
CA LEU A 367 -14.61 6.90 -7.91
C LEU A 367 -15.78 5.92 -7.77
N PRO A 368 -15.69 4.72 -8.38
CA PRO A 368 -16.62 3.64 -8.07
C PRO A 368 -16.52 3.30 -6.58
N ASP A 369 -17.66 3.01 -5.95
CA ASP A 369 -17.71 2.63 -4.53
C ASP A 369 -16.81 1.42 -4.27
N ALA A 370 -15.69 1.66 -3.60
CA ALA A 370 -14.69 0.63 -3.30
C ALA A 370 -14.97 -0.11 -1.98
N ALA A 371 -15.80 0.47 -1.10
CA ALA A 371 -16.14 -0.17 0.17
C ALA A 371 -17.18 -1.27 -0.08
N PRO A 372 -16.95 -2.51 0.41
CA PRO A 372 -17.99 -3.53 0.33
C PRO A 372 -19.23 -3.02 1.09
N PRO A 373 -20.44 -3.19 0.53
CA PRO A 373 -21.66 -2.74 1.18
C PRO A 373 -21.74 -3.37 2.58
N LYS A 374 -22.17 -2.57 3.58
CA LYS A 374 -22.47 -3.10 4.90
C LYS A 374 -23.64 -4.08 4.75
N LEU A 375 -23.33 -5.37 4.85
CA LEU A 375 -24.34 -6.42 4.78
C LEU A 375 -25.20 -6.37 6.04
N VAL A 376 -26.51 -6.43 5.83
CA VAL A 376 -27.47 -6.71 6.90
C VAL A 376 -27.24 -8.15 7.39
N LEU A 377 -27.65 -8.46 8.63
CA LEU A 377 -27.32 -9.74 9.27
C LEU A 377 -27.72 -10.95 8.42
N ASP A 378 -28.93 -10.97 7.86
CA ASP A 378 -29.42 -12.11 7.08
C ASP A 378 -28.66 -12.26 5.76
N ASP A 379 -28.29 -11.16 5.10
CA ASP A 379 -27.45 -11.19 3.90
C ASP A 379 -26.05 -11.75 4.20
N LEU A 380 -25.47 -11.35 5.34
CA LEU A 380 -24.19 -11.90 5.79
C LEU A 380 -24.30 -13.42 5.97
N ILE A 381 -25.32 -13.87 6.70
CA ILE A 381 -25.51 -15.30 6.97
C ILE A 381 -25.73 -16.07 5.67
N ALA A 382 -26.60 -15.58 4.78
CA ALA A 382 -26.86 -16.20 3.48
C ALA A 382 -25.59 -16.34 2.63
N ARG A 383 -24.79 -15.27 2.54
CA ARG A 383 -23.49 -15.32 1.83
C ARG A 383 -22.51 -16.32 2.44
N ARG A 384 -22.43 -16.38 3.78
CA ARG A 384 -21.57 -17.37 4.46
C ARG A 384 -22.06 -18.79 4.27
N MET A 385 -23.38 -19.02 4.25
CA MET A 385 -23.95 -20.32 3.93
C MET A 385 -23.63 -20.75 2.50
N ALA A 386 -23.76 -19.85 1.51
CA ALA A 386 -23.40 -20.14 0.12
C ALA A 386 -21.91 -20.53 0.02
N PHE A 387 -21.03 -19.75 0.66
CA PHE A 387 -19.60 -20.06 0.72
C PHE A 387 -19.34 -21.43 1.38
N LEU A 388 -19.96 -21.72 2.53
CA LEU A 388 -19.76 -22.99 3.25
C LEU A 388 -20.31 -24.20 2.46
N THR A 389 -21.32 -23.98 1.61
CA THR A 389 -21.84 -24.99 0.70
C THR A 389 -20.81 -25.34 -0.37
N ASP A 390 -20.18 -24.33 -0.98
CA ASP A 390 -19.11 -24.53 -1.95
C ASP A 390 -17.83 -25.07 -1.31
N TYR A 391 -17.56 -24.67 -0.07
CA TYR A 391 -16.44 -25.13 0.74
C TYR A 391 -16.55 -26.63 1.00
N GLN A 392 -17.68 -27.11 1.52
CA GLN A 392 -17.88 -28.52 1.88
C GLN A 392 -19.16 -29.08 1.23
N ASN A 393 -20.34 -28.69 1.75
CA ASN A 393 -21.66 -29.11 1.27
C ASN A 393 -22.79 -28.34 2.01
N ALA A 394 -24.03 -28.53 1.56
CA ALA A 394 -25.21 -27.89 2.13
C ALA A 394 -25.44 -28.25 3.61
N ALA A 395 -25.16 -29.49 4.03
CA ALA A 395 -25.32 -29.89 5.43
C ALA A 395 -24.38 -29.11 6.37
N TYR A 396 -23.15 -28.83 5.92
CA TYR A 396 -22.20 -28.01 6.65
C TYR A 396 -22.65 -26.55 6.79
N ALA A 397 -23.23 -25.97 5.73
CA ALA A 397 -23.84 -24.65 5.77
C ALA A 397 -25.08 -24.58 6.70
N THR A 398 -25.90 -25.63 6.71
CA THR A 398 -27.05 -25.73 7.63
C THR A 398 -26.59 -25.79 9.09
N ARG A 399 -25.49 -26.51 9.40
CA ARG A 399 -24.89 -26.53 10.74
C ARG A 399 -24.49 -25.13 11.21
N PHE A 400 -23.91 -24.32 10.32
CA PHE A 400 -23.57 -22.92 10.60
C PHE A 400 -24.83 -22.11 10.98
N ARG A 401 -25.87 -22.17 10.14
CA ARG A 401 -27.14 -21.45 10.39
C ARG A 401 -27.79 -21.87 11.71
N ALA A 402 -27.93 -23.18 11.93
CA ALA A 402 -28.55 -23.72 13.16
C ALA A 402 -27.77 -23.32 14.43
N THR A 403 -26.45 -23.18 14.34
CA THR A 403 -25.64 -22.71 15.47
C THR A 403 -25.89 -21.23 15.77
N LEU A 404 -25.99 -20.39 14.73
CA LEU A 404 -26.32 -18.97 14.89
C LEU A 404 -27.75 -18.75 15.37
N ASP A 405 -28.72 -19.51 14.87
CA ASP A 405 -30.12 -19.39 15.30
C ASP A 405 -30.27 -19.75 16.80
N ARG A 406 -29.59 -20.81 17.27
CA ARG A 406 -29.54 -21.15 18.70
C ARG A 406 -28.87 -20.06 19.54
N PHE A 407 -27.76 -19.50 19.05
CA PHE A 407 -27.07 -18.41 19.73
C PHE A 407 -27.96 -17.17 19.81
N ARG A 408 -28.57 -16.75 18.70
CA ARG A 408 -29.49 -15.61 18.62
C ARG A 408 -30.69 -15.77 19.55
N ALA A 409 -31.26 -16.97 19.65
CA ALA A 409 -32.39 -17.27 20.54
C ALA A 409 -32.05 -17.17 22.04
N ALA A 410 -30.77 -17.32 22.40
CA ALA A 410 -30.30 -17.20 23.78
C ALA A 410 -29.94 -15.77 24.19
N LEU A 411 -29.99 -14.79 23.27
CA LEU A 411 -29.58 -13.42 23.51
C LEU A 411 -30.77 -12.50 23.85
N PRO A 412 -30.56 -11.44 24.66
CA PRO A 412 -31.52 -10.36 24.80
C PRO A 412 -31.81 -9.69 23.44
N ALA A 413 -33.07 -9.36 23.17
CA ALA A 413 -33.50 -8.79 21.89
C ALA A 413 -32.71 -7.54 21.47
N SER A 414 -32.31 -6.70 22.43
CA SER A 414 -31.52 -5.47 22.18
C SER A 414 -30.10 -5.71 21.70
N LEU A 415 -29.52 -6.89 21.95
CA LEU A 415 -28.14 -7.25 21.57
C LEU A 415 -28.08 -8.38 20.54
N ALA A 416 -29.23 -9.00 20.24
CA ALA A 416 -29.31 -10.20 19.42
C ALA A 416 -28.70 -10.00 18.04
N GLU A 417 -28.95 -8.86 17.38
CA GLU A 417 -28.46 -8.62 16.03
C GLU A 417 -26.93 -8.41 15.97
N ASP A 418 -26.41 -7.45 16.76
CA ASP A 418 -24.99 -7.10 16.78
C ASP A 418 -24.10 -8.27 17.20
N LEU A 419 -24.49 -9.00 18.26
CA LEU A 419 -23.72 -10.14 18.73
C LEU A 419 -23.80 -11.31 17.75
N THR A 420 -24.96 -11.55 17.10
CA THR A 420 -25.07 -12.59 16.07
C THR A 420 -24.23 -12.23 14.85
N MET A 421 -24.13 -10.95 14.47
CA MET A 421 -23.24 -10.49 13.41
C MET A 421 -21.77 -10.80 13.71
N ILE A 422 -21.32 -10.57 14.95
CA ILE A 422 -19.95 -10.89 15.39
C ILE A 422 -19.73 -12.42 15.43
N ALA A 423 -20.70 -13.17 15.97
CA ALA A 423 -20.66 -14.63 16.02
C ALA A 423 -20.62 -15.24 14.62
N ALA A 424 -21.42 -14.73 13.67
CA ALA A 424 -21.43 -15.18 12.28
C ALA A 424 -20.05 -15.04 11.63
N LYS A 425 -19.38 -13.89 11.82
CA LYS A 425 -18.02 -13.67 11.30
C LYS A 425 -17.00 -14.62 11.94
N SER A 426 -17.09 -14.83 13.26
CA SER A 426 -16.13 -15.63 14.01
C SER A 426 -16.29 -17.13 13.76
N LEU A 427 -17.53 -17.63 13.81
CA LEU A 427 -17.85 -19.02 13.51
C LEU A 427 -17.53 -19.37 12.07
N PHE A 428 -17.78 -18.46 11.12
CA PHE A 428 -17.41 -18.68 9.72
C PHE A 428 -15.90 -18.89 9.56
N LYS A 429 -15.07 -18.06 10.21
CA LYS A 429 -13.60 -18.22 10.18
C LYS A 429 -13.16 -19.56 10.76
N LEU A 430 -13.82 -20.01 11.83
CA LEU A 430 -13.54 -21.31 12.45
C LEU A 430 -13.94 -22.47 11.52
N MET A 431 -15.07 -22.35 10.83
CA MET A 431 -15.62 -23.39 9.95
C MET A 431 -14.96 -23.45 8.57
N ALA A 432 -14.44 -22.34 8.05
CA ALA A 432 -13.83 -22.23 6.74
C ALA A 432 -12.29 -22.12 6.83
N ILE A 433 -11.66 -23.11 7.46
CA ILE A 433 -10.20 -23.20 7.53
C ILE A 433 -9.61 -23.33 6.12
N LYS A 434 -8.49 -22.64 5.88
CA LYS A 434 -7.80 -22.64 4.59
C LYS A 434 -6.85 -23.83 4.46
N ASP A 435 -7.48 -24.98 4.36
CA ASP A 435 -6.81 -26.24 4.10
C ASP A 435 -6.35 -26.36 2.65
N GLU A 436 -5.69 -27.47 2.34
CA GLU A 436 -5.12 -27.73 1.03
C GLU A 436 -6.18 -27.70 -0.08
N TYR A 437 -7.36 -28.25 0.19
CA TYR A 437 -8.50 -28.26 -0.73
C TYR A 437 -9.05 -26.85 -0.97
N GLU A 438 -9.18 -26.06 0.10
CA GLU A 438 -9.72 -24.72 0.03
C GLU A 438 -8.73 -23.74 -0.60
N VAL A 439 -7.45 -23.79 -0.24
CA VAL A 439 -6.40 -23.01 -0.92
C VAL A 439 -6.41 -23.31 -2.42
N ALA A 440 -6.56 -24.58 -2.80
CA ALA A 440 -6.66 -24.97 -4.20
C ALA A 440 -7.91 -24.39 -4.87
N ARG A 441 -9.07 -24.46 -4.23
CA ARG A 441 -10.33 -23.88 -4.71
C ARG A 441 -10.21 -22.35 -4.88
N LEU A 442 -9.66 -21.66 -3.89
CA LEU A 442 -9.50 -20.20 -3.88
C LEU A 442 -8.48 -19.71 -4.91
N HIS A 443 -7.49 -20.53 -5.31
CA HIS A 443 -6.60 -20.17 -6.42
C HIS A 443 -7.22 -20.42 -7.80
N THR A 444 -8.16 -21.35 -7.92
CA THR A 444 -8.62 -21.84 -9.22
C THR A 444 -10.07 -21.47 -9.58
N GLN A 445 -10.93 -21.18 -8.59
CA GLN A 445 -12.39 -21.06 -8.79
C GLN A 445 -12.97 -19.71 -8.35
N THR A 446 -12.19 -18.77 -7.82
CA THR A 446 -12.70 -17.48 -7.29
C THR A 446 -12.35 -16.28 -8.17
N GLY A 447 -12.15 -16.46 -9.47
CA GLY A 447 -11.86 -15.35 -10.40
C GLY A 447 -10.47 -14.71 -10.23
N PHE A 448 -9.55 -15.36 -9.52
CA PHE A 448 -8.20 -14.82 -9.32
C PHE A 448 -7.43 -14.71 -10.65
N ALA A 449 -7.63 -15.66 -11.57
CA ALA A 449 -7.07 -15.58 -12.92
C ALA A 449 -7.58 -14.35 -13.70
N ASP A 450 -8.86 -14.00 -13.56
CA ASP A 450 -9.45 -12.82 -14.19
C ASP A 450 -8.84 -11.53 -13.61
N THR A 451 -8.61 -11.50 -12.30
CA THR A 451 -7.92 -10.39 -11.62
C THR A 451 -6.51 -10.19 -12.20
N LEU A 452 -5.77 -11.28 -12.42
CA LEU A 452 -4.44 -11.20 -13.05
C LEU A 452 -4.54 -10.74 -14.51
N ALA A 453 -5.53 -11.22 -15.27
CA ALA A 453 -5.75 -10.83 -16.66
C ALA A 453 -6.16 -9.36 -16.84
N GLN A 454 -6.81 -8.77 -15.82
CA GLN A 454 -7.13 -7.34 -15.77
C GLN A 454 -5.91 -6.46 -15.45
N GLU A 455 -4.93 -6.98 -14.72
CA GLU A 455 -3.75 -6.21 -14.30
C GLU A 455 -2.56 -6.36 -15.27
N PHE A 456 -2.45 -7.49 -15.97
CA PHE A 456 -1.32 -7.81 -16.85
C PHE A 456 -1.75 -8.12 -18.30
N GLU A 457 -0.91 -7.74 -19.26
CA GLU A 457 -1.08 -8.09 -20.67
C GLU A 457 -0.94 -9.61 -20.87
N PRO A 458 -1.57 -10.21 -21.89
CA PRO A 458 -1.44 -11.64 -22.14
C PRO A 458 0.01 -12.08 -22.37
N GLY A 459 0.32 -13.36 -22.11
CA GLY A 459 1.66 -13.94 -22.32
C GLY A 459 2.50 -14.11 -21.05
N PHE A 460 1.94 -13.85 -19.87
CA PHE A 460 2.61 -14.15 -18.60
C PHE A 460 2.42 -15.60 -18.15
N THR A 461 3.29 -16.05 -17.24
CA THR A 461 3.14 -17.33 -16.54
C THR A 461 3.00 -17.12 -15.03
N VAL A 462 2.21 -17.98 -14.38
CA VAL A 462 1.98 -17.91 -12.93
C VAL A 462 2.83 -18.97 -12.23
N THR A 463 3.61 -18.54 -11.25
CA THR A 463 4.40 -19.40 -10.36
C THR A 463 3.84 -19.28 -8.94
N TYR A 464 3.48 -20.41 -8.34
CA TYR A 464 2.93 -20.45 -6.99
C TYR A 464 4.03 -20.63 -5.95
N HIS A 465 3.89 -19.96 -4.80
CA HIS A 465 4.84 -20.06 -3.70
C HIS A 465 4.15 -20.67 -2.48
N MET A 466 4.46 -21.93 -2.16
CA MET A 466 3.82 -22.65 -1.06
C MET A 466 4.75 -23.73 -0.49
N ALA A 467 4.37 -24.29 0.67
CA ALA A 467 5.06 -25.41 1.29
C ALA A 467 4.08 -26.58 1.48
N PRO A 468 3.75 -27.35 0.42
CA PRO A 468 2.79 -28.44 0.53
C PRO A 468 3.31 -29.49 1.51
N PRO A 469 2.53 -29.91 2.52
CA PRO A 469 3.03 -30.77 3.60
C PRO A 469 3.69 -32.08 3.13
N VAL A 470 3.19 -32.67 2.05
CA VAL A 470 3.71 -33.94 1.49
C VAL A 470 5.03 -33.75 0.71
N LEU A 471 5.30 -32.53 0.22
CA LEU A 471 6.44 -32.22 -0.66
C LEU A 471 7.57 -31.45 0.04
N SER A 472 7.26 -30.79 1.16
CA SER A 472 8.22 -30.00 1.95
C SER A 472 8.84 -30.82 3.06
N ARG A 473 9.88 -31.60 2.74
CA ARG A 473 10.63 -32.44 3.71
C ARG A 473 11.79 -31.71 4.42
N LYS A 474 12.09 -30.47 4.02
CA LYS A 474 13.15 -29.64 4.63
C LYS A 474 12.53 -28.50 5.42
N THR A 475 13.26 -28.01 6.41
CA THR A 475 12.90 -26.80 7.15
C THR A 475 13.79 -25.62 6.76
N ASP A 476 13.28 -24.40 6.90
CA ASP A 476 14.08 -23.18 6.84
C ASP A 476 14.92 -23.00 8.11
N ALA A 477 15.73 -21.93 8.15
CA ALA A 477 16.58 -21.62 9.30
C ALA A 477 15.80 -21.35 10.61
N ARG A 478 14.47 -21.16 10.54
CA ARG A 478 13.58 -20.95 11.69
C ARG A 478 12.80 -22.21 12.06
N GLY A 479 13.06 -23.35 11.40
CA GLY A 479 12.39 -24.62 11.65
C GLY A 479 11.03 -24.77 10.95
N ARG A 480 10.62 -23.84 10.08
CA ARG A 480 9.34 -23.93 9.34
C ARG A 480 9.50 -24.77 8.08
N PRO A 481 8.45 -25.42 7.55
CA PRO A 481 8.54 -26.13 6.28
C PRO A 481 9.04 -25.22 5.15
N LEU A 482 10.03 -25.70 4.40
CA LEU A 482 10.65 -24.92 3.34
C LEU A 482 9.66 -24.63 2.22
N LYS A 483 9.43 -23.34 1.97
CA LYS A 483 8.59 -22.84 0.89
C LYS A 483 9.29 -22.99 -0.46
N ARG A 484 8.55 -23.44 -1.47
CA ARG A 484 9.08 -23.72 -2.81
C ARG A 484 8.24 -23.04 -3.88
N ALA A 485 8.89 -22.74 -4.99
CA ALA A 485 8.25 -22.25 -6.20
C ALA A 485 7.76 -23.42 -7.06
N PHE A 486 6.51 -23.33 -7.51
CA PHE A 486 5.88 -24.30 -8.40
C PHE A 486 5.39 -23.59 -9.64
N GLY A 487 5.84 -24.05 -10.81
CA GLY A 487 5.49 -23.43 -12.09
C GLY A 487 4.02 -23.63 -12.52
N PRO A 488 3.69 -23.29 -13.77
CA PRO A 488 2.31 -23.28 -14.28
C PRO A 488 1.56 -24.61 -14.19
N TRP A 489 2.27 -25.74 -14.15
CA TRP A 489 1.68 -27.07 -13.98
C TRP A 489 0.90 -27.22 -12.66
N MET A 490 1.15 -26.36 -11.68
CA MET A 490 0.44 -26.38 -10.40
C MET A 490 -1.03 -25.95 -10.55
N THR A 491 -1.38 -25.12 -11.54
CA THR A 491 -2.78 -24.70 -11.77
C THR A 491 -3.73 -25.89 -11.99
N PRO A 492 -3.49 -26.81 -12.96
CA PRO A 492 -4.34 -27.98 -13.12
C PRO A 492 -4.29 -28.94 -11.93
N ALA A 493 -3.16 -29.05 -11.23
CA ALA A 493 -3.05 -29.87 -10.02
C ALA A 493 -3.94 -29.35 -8.88
N LEU A 494 -3.94 -28.03 -8.64
CA LEU A 494 -4.86 -27.38 -7.70
C LEU A 494 -6.31 -27.52 -8.16
N GLY A 495 -6.58 -27.41 -9.46
CA GLY A 495 -7.92 -27.59 -10.01
C GLY A 495 -8.47 -28.99 -9.73
N LEU A 496 -7.64 -30.03 -9.86
CA LEU A 496 -8.01 -31.40 -9.49
C LEU A 496 -8.21 -31.53 -7.97
N LEU A 497 -7.28 -31.01 -7.17
CA LEU A 497 -7.38 -31.07 -5.71
C LEU A 497 -8.66 -30.39 -5.20
N ALA A 498 -9.04 -29.24 -5.75
CA ALA A 498 -10.26 -28.53 -5.41
C ALA A 498 -11.54 -29.37 -5.67
N ARG A 499 -11.53 -30.23 -6.69
CA ARG A 499 -12.65 -31.15 -6.99
C ARG A 499 -12.73 -32.32 -6.02
N LEU A 500 -11.61 -32.68 -5.38
CA LEU A 500 -11.53 -33.74 -4.38
C LEU A 500 -11.95 -33.29 -2.98
N ARG A 501 -12.56 -32.10 -2.83
CA ARG A 501 -13.03 -31.58 -1.52
C ARG A 501 -13.97 -32.53 -0.77
N GLY A 502 -14.69 -33.40 -1.46
CA GLY A 502 -15.56 -34.42 -0.83
C GLY A 502 -14.79 -35.46 -0.01
N VAL A 503 -13.50 -35.63 -0.27
CA VAL A 503 -12.60 -36.50 0.50
C VAL A 503 -12.24 -35.86 1.85
N ARG A 504 -12.33 -34.53 1.97
CA ARG A 504 -11.97 -33.79 3.19
C ARG A 504 -12.64 -34.40 4.42
N GLY A 505 -11.83 -34.72 5.41
CA GLY A 505 -12.30 -35.24 6.68
C GLY A 505 -12.62 -36.73 6.71
N THR A 506 -12.59 -37.43 5.57
CA THR A 506 -12.79 -38.89 5.48
C THR A 506 -11.51 -39.66 5.79
N MET A 507 -11.58 -40.99 5.92
CA MET A 507 -10.37 -41.82 6.10
C MET A 507 -9.40 -41.76 4.90
N LEU A 508 -9.91 -41.38 3.72
CA LEU A 508 -9.14 -41.26 2.48
C LEU A 508 -8.43 -39.89 2.36
N ASP A 509 -8.61 -38.98 3.32
CA ASP A 509 -7.95 -37.68 3.35
C ASP A 509 -6.52 -37.81 3.89
N PRO A 510 -5.48 -37.68 3.04
CA PRO A 510 -4.09 -37.82 3.47
C PRO A 510 -3.63 -36.69 4.40
N PHE A 511 -4.31 -35.54 4.37
CA PHE A 511 -4.00 -34.38 5.21
C PHE A 511 -4.66 -34.49 6.59
N SER A 512 -5.70 -35.31 6.73
CA SER A 512 -6.43 -35.52 7.99
C SER A 512 -5.59 -36.03 9.15
N TYR A 513 -4.48 -36.72 8.85
CA TYR A 513 -3.61 -37.33 9.85
C TYR A 513 -2.57 -36.35 10.44
N MET A 514 -2.42 -35.16 9.86
CA MET A 514 -1.49 -34.12 10.32
C MET A 514 -1.91 -33.54 11.67
N VAL A 515 -0.93 -33.11 12.46
CA VAL A 515 -1.15 -32.61 13.84
C VAL A 515 -2.03 -31.38 13.81
N GLU A 516 -1.78 -30.48 12.86
CA GLU A 516 -2.52 -29.25 12.62
C GLU A 516 -3.99 -29.56 12.32
N ARG A 517 -4.25 -30.49 11.40
CA ARG A 517 -5.61 -30.88 10.98
C ARG A 517 -6.40 -31.54 12.10
N LYS A 518 -5.75 -32.31 12.97
CA LYS A 518 -6.38 -32.87 14.18
C LYS A 518 -6.78 -31.77 15.16
N GLY A 519 -5.91 -30.78 15.37
CA GLY A 519 -6.19 -29.63 16.23
C GLY A 519 -7.38 -28.80 15.72
N GLU A 520 -7.40 -28.47 14.43
CA GLU A 520 -8.48 -27.70 13.81
C GLU A 520 -9.84 -28.42 13.91
N LYS A 521 -9.86 -29.75 13.68
CA LYS A 521 -11.08 -30.55 13.85
C LYS A 521 -11.57 -30.59 15.30
N ALA A 522 -10.66 -30.58 16.29
CA ALA A 522 -11.04 -30.59 17.69
C ALA A 522 -11.67 -29.26 18.16
N LEU A 523 -11.40 -28.16 17.45
CA LEU A 523 -12.00 -26.85 17.73
C LEU A 523 -13.42 -26.68 17.14
N LEU A 524 -13.81 -27.56 16.20
CA LEU A 524 -15.11 -27.56 15.51
C LEU A 524 -16.09 -28.52 16.15
#